data_AF-A0A6N7AX55-F1
#
_entry.id   AF-A0A6N7AX55-F1
#
_cell.length_a   1.000
_cell.length_b   1.000
_cell.length_c   1.000
_cell.angle_alpha   90.00
_cell.angle_beta   90.00
_cell.angle_gamma   90.00
#
_symmetry.space_group_name_H-M   'P 1'
#
loop_
_entity.id
_entity.type
_entity.pdbx_description
1 polymer ?
#
loop_
_entity_poly.entity_id
_entity_poly.type
_entity_poly.pdbx_seq_one_letter_code
_entity_poly.pdbx_strand_id
1 'polypeptide(L)'
;MTKDIITKKLILYQVIVYGILLFLIVGDEVFDFPHNVFGGLATPINWFEAFIEGVYVLVLCALTTYFTWRLLKRIKYLEGFLPVCSFCKKIRVGKDWVQIEAYISEHSAAEFSHGLCPACMKEHYGEFLDENKK
;
A
#
# COMPACT_ATOMS: atom_id res chain seq x y z
N MET A 1 -10.23 1.39 -1.46
CA MET A 1 -9.36 2.58 -1.26
C MET A 1 -8.04 2.35 -1.99
N THR A 2 -7.73 3.16 -3.01
CA THR A 2 -6.63 2.94 -3.97
C THR A 2 -5.27 2.99 -3.27
N LYS A 3 -4.69 1.82 -3.00
CA LYS A 3 -3.43 1.62 -2.24
C LYS A 3 -2.24 2.41 -2.81
N ASP A 4 -2.28 2.77 -4.09
CA ASP A 4 -1.29 3.63 -4.73
C ASP A 4 -1.31 5.08 -4.19
N ILE A 5 -2.45 5.56 -3.70
CA ILE A 5 -2.56 6.86 -3.00
C ILE A 5 -1.84 6.81 -1.66
N ILE A 6 -1.97 5.70 -0.92
CA ILE A 6 -1.30 5.50 0.37
C ILE A 6 0.21 5.49 0.17
N THR A 7 0.72 4.72 -0.81
CA THR A 7 2.14 4.68 -1.16
C THR A 7 2.69 6.06 -1.51
N LYS A 8 1.98 6.84 -2.34
CA LYS A 8 2.39 8.20 -2.70
C LYS A 8 2.43 9.13 -1.50
N LYS A 9 1.43 9.09 -0.61
CA LYS A 9 1.41 9.89 0.62
C LYS A 9 2.56 9.53 1.54
N LEU A 10 2.86 8.24 1.70
CA LEU A 10 3.90 7.76 2.60
C LEU A 10 5.30 8.21 2.13
N ILE A 11 5.57 8.09 0.83
CA ILE A 11 6.81 8.61 0.22
C ILE A 11 6.88 10.14 0.34
N LEU A 12 5.76 10.85 0.12
CA LEU A 12 5.71 12.31 0.28
C LEU A 12 6.07 12.75 1.71
N TYR A 13 5.47 12.13 2.73
CA TYR A 13 5.79 12.42 4.12
C TYR A 13 7.26 12.15 4.44
N GLN A 14 7.81 11.05 3.91
CA GLN A 14 9.21 10.70 4.10
C GLN A 14 10.15 11.76 3.53
N VAL A 15 9.91 12.21 2.31
CA VAL A 15 10.69 13.29 1.67
C VAL A 15 10.56 14.60 2.44
N ILE A 16 9.36 14.93 2.93
CA ILE A 16 9.14 16.14 3.75
C ILE A 16 9.97 16.07 5.04
N VAL A 17 9.91 14.95 5.76
CA VAL A 17 10.64 14.78 7.04
C VAL A 17 12.15 14.88 6.83
N TYR A 18 12.70 14.18 5.84
CA TYR A 18 14.13 14.27 5.54
C TYR A 18 14.53 15.65 5.01
N GLY A 19 13.65 16.34 4.29
CA GLY A 19 13.86 17.72 3.85
C GLY A 19 13.92 18.70 5.03
N ILE A 20 13.00 18.57 5.99
CA ILE A 20 13.03 19.37 7.22
C ILE A 20 14.29 19.07 8.02
N LEU A 21 14.65 17.79 8.18
CA LEU A 21 15.86 17.38 8.89
C LEU A 21 17.12 17.98 8.25
N LEU A 22 17.25 17.90 6.92
CA LEU A 22 18.36 18.49 6.19
C LEU A 22 18.42 20.01 6.36
N PHE A 23 17.26 20.68 6.31
CA PHE A 23 17.18 22.12 6.52
C PHE A 23 17.61 22.53 7.93
N LEU A 24 17.22 21.76 8.96
CA LEU A 24 17.63 22.01 10.34
C LEU A 24 19.14 21.83 10.51
N ILE A 25 19.72 20.76 9.94
CA ILE A 25 21.17 20.49 10.01
C ILE A 25 21.97 21.62 9.33
N VAL A 26 21.61 21.97 8.09
CA VAL A 26 22.29 23.06 7.37
C VAL A 26 22.06 24.41 8.05
N GLY A 27 20.87 24.63 8.62
CA GLY A 27 20.54 25.83 9.38
C GLY A 27 21.36 25.97 10.66
N ASP A 28 21.65 24.87 11.36
CA ASP A 28 22.50 24.84 12.55
C ASP A 28 23.89 25.39 12.26
N GLU A 29 24.48 24.98 11.13
CA GLU A 29 25.79 25.43 10.67
C GLU A 29 25.82 26.89 10.20
N VAL A 30 24.74 27.33 9.52
CA VAL A 30 24.66 28.71 8.98
C VAL A 30 24.39 29.74 10.06
N PHE A 31 23.55 29.41 11.05
CA PHE A 31 23.10 30.35 12.07
C PHE A 31 23.82 30.18 13.41
N ASP A 32 24.71 29.20 13.55
CA ASP A 32 25.41 28.87 14.80
C ASP A 32 24.42 28.84 15.98
N PHE A 33 23.39 28.02 15.83
CA PHE A 33 22.31 27.89 16.81
C PHE A 33 22.82 27.54 18.23
N PRO A 34 23.85 26.68 18.41
CA PRO A 34 24.42 26.39 19.72
C PRO A 34 24.97 27.63 20.42
N HIS A 35 25.67 28.51 19.69
CA HIS A 35 26.15 29.76 20.24
C HIS A 35 24.99 30.73 20.55
N ASN A 36 24.11 30.93 19.57
CA ASN A 36 23.07 31.97 19.64
C ASN A 36 21.93 31.65 20.64
N VAL A 37 21.61 30.38 20.83
CA VAL A 37 20.48 29.97 21.69
C VAL A 37 20.94 29.44 23.04
N PHE A 38 22.06 28.72 23.07
CA PHE A 38 22.54 28.03 24.28
C PHE A 38 23.80 28.67 24.88
N GLY A 39 24.34 29.72 24.28
CA GLY A 39 25.55 30.40 24.77
C GLY A 39 26.81 29.55 24.67
N GLY A 40 26.85 28.59 23.74
CA GLY A 40 28.00 27.75 23.47
C GLY A 40 29.19 28.52 22.89
N LEU A 41 30.29 27.83 22.59
CA LEU A 41 31.43 28.43 21.88
C LEU A 41 31.04 28.65 20.41
N ALA A 42 31.41 29.80 19.85
CA ALA A 42 31.14 30.10 18.44
C ALA A 42 31.93 29.16 17.53
N THR A 43 31.25 28.48 16.62
CA THR A 43 31.86 27.58 15.65
C THR A 43 31.92 28.26 14.28
N PRO A 44 33.07 28.21 13.59
CA PRO A 44 33.20 28.83 12.27
C PRO A 44 32.43 28.00 11.22
N ILE A 45 31.80 28.69 10.26
CA ILE A 45 31.06 28.05 9.17
C ILE A 45 31.98 27.08 8.39
N ASN A 46 31.63 25.80 8.43
CA ASN A 46 32.34 24.68 7.84
C ASN A 46 31.50 23.97 6.77
N TRP A 47 31.53 24.50 5.55
CA TRP A 47 30.77 23.95 4.41
C TRP A 47 31.05 22.48 4.08
N PHE A 48 32.24 21.97 4.44
CA PHE A 48 32.60 20.59 4.18
C PHE A 48 31.85 19.62 5.11
N GLU A 49 31.64 20.02 6.37
CA GLU A 49 30.87 19.25 7.35
C GLU A 49 29.38 19.23 6.96
N ALA A 50 28.80 20.40 6.68
CA ALA A 50 27.42 20.49 6.17
C ALA A 50 27.20 19.65 4.90
N PHE A 51 28.19 19.58 4.01
CA PHE A 51 28.13 18.73 2.83
C PHE A 51 28.09 17.24 3.19
N ILE A 52 28.99 16.77 4.05
CA ILE A 52 29.05 15.37 4.48
C ILE A 52 27.75 14.95 5.17
N GLU A 53 27.24 15.77 6.08
CA GLU A 53 25.98 15.50 6.77
C GLU A 53 24.80 15.45 5.81
N GLY A 54 24.75 16.40 4.86
CA GLY A 54 23.77 16.38 3.79
C GLY A 54 23.82 15.10 2.95
N VAL A 55 25.01 14.63 2.60
CA VAL A 55 25.19 13.36 1.88
C VAL A 55 24.65 12.19 2.72
N TYR A 56 24.98 12.10 4.01
CA TYR A 56 24.46 11.05 4.88
C TYR A 56 22.92 11.04 4.94
N VAL A 57 22.30 12.21 5.10
CA VAL A 57 20.83 12.37 5.12
C VAL A 57 20.20 11.92 3.81
N LEU A 58 20.78 12.31 2.67
CA LEU A 58 20.27 11.93 1.34
C LEU A 58 20.41 10.42 1.10
N VAL A 59 21.52 9.80 1.52
CA VAL A 59 21.72 8.36 1.43
C VAL A 59 20.69 7.61 2.28
N LEU A 60 20.46 8.05 3.52
CA LEU A 60 19.43 7.46 4.39
C LEU A 60 18.02 7.63 3.79
N CYS A 61 17.70 8.81 3.24
CA CYS A 61 16.43 9.06 2.56
C CYS A 61 16.24 8.12 1.35
N ALA A 62 17.27 7.92 0.53
CA ALA A 62 17.22 7.03 -0.62
C ALA A 62 17.05 5.55 -0.19
N LEU A 63 17.84 5.10 0.79
CA LEU A 63 17.78 3.72 1.31
C LEU A 63 16.42 3.40 1.91
N THR A 64 15.90 4.30 2.75
CA THR A 64 14.61 4.10 3.40
C THR A 64 13.48 4.17 2.38
N THR A 65 13.53 5.05 1.38
CA THR A 65 12.54 5.10 0.29
C THR A 65 12.55 3.80 -0.52
N TYR A 66 13.73 3.29 -0.86
CA TYR A 66 13.90 2.02 -1.56
C TYR A 66 13.29 0.85 -0.78
N PHE A 67 13.59 0.77 0.53
CA PHE A 67 13.08 -0.30 1.38
C PHE A 67 11.56 -0.22 1.57
N THR A 68 11.03 0.98 1.83
CA THR A 68 9.59 1.24 1.91
C THR A 68 8.88 0.80 0.63
N TRP A 69 9.40 1.19 -0.55
CA TRP A 69 8.82 0.79 -1.83
C TRP A 69 8.82 -0.73 -2.02
N ARG A 70 9.92 -1.42 -1.66
CA ARG A 70 10.03 -2.87 -1.74
C ARG A 70 9.02 -3.58 -0.84
N LEU A 71 8.84 -3.12 0.39
CA LEU A 71 7.87 -3.67 1.33
C LEU A 71 6.43 -3.48 0.84
N LEU A 72 6.07 -2.25 0.44
CA LEU A 72 4.73 -1.95 -0.07
C LEU A 72 4.39 -2.76 -1.33
N LYS A 73 5.37 -2.98 -2.22
CA LYS A 73 5.19 -3.85 -3.40
C LYS A 73 4.95 -5.31 -3.02
N ARG A 74 5.60 -5.81 -1.96
CA ARG A 74 5.41 -7.19 -1.47
C ARG A 74 4.05 -7.38 -0.81
N ILE A 75 3.58 -6.40 -0.04
CA ILE A 75 2.23 -6.40 0.54
C ILE A 75 1.17 -6.45 -0.58
N LYS A 76 1.34 -5.64 -1.63
CA LYS A 76 0.44 -5.63 -2.80
C LYS A 76 0.30 -7.01 -3.47
N TYR A 77 1.35 -7.81 -3.46
CA TYR A 77 1.33 -9.16 -4.02
C TYR A 77 0.60 -10.17 -3.12
N LEU A 78 0.83 -10.13 -1.81
CA LEU A 78 0.26 -11.07 -0.85
C LEU A 78 -1.25 -10.86 -0.61
N GLU A 79 -1.72 -9.60 -0.67
CA GLU A 79 -3.14 -9.27 -0.48
C GLU A 79 -4.02 -9.59 -1.70
N GLY A 80 -3.43 -9.95 -2.85
CA GLY A 80 -4.16 -10.35 -4.06
C GLY A 80 -4.35 -11.86 -4.20
N PHE A 81 -3.71 -12.67 -3.35
CA PHE A 81 -3.82 -14.12 -3.41
C PHE A 81 -4.99 -14.58 -2.54
N LEU A 82 -6.11 -14.95 -3.18
CA LEU A 82 -7.27 -15.53 -2.52
C LEU A 82 -7.14 -17.06 -2.54
N PRO A 83 -6.69 -17.71 -1.43
CA PRO A 83 -6.69 -19.15 -1.35
C PRO A 83 -8.12 -19.71 -1.44
N VAL A 84 -8.44 -20.33 -2.58
CA VAL A 84 -9.73 -20.96 -2.86
C VAL A 84 -9.62 -22.47 -2.66
N CYS A 85 -10.57 -23.08 -1.96
CA CYS A 85 -10.63 -24.53 -1.82
C CYS A 85 -10.95 -25.16 -3.19
N SER A 86 -10.10 -26.07 -3.66
CA SER A 86 -10.26 -26.69 -4.98
C SER A 86 -11.60 -27.42 -5.16
N PHE A 87 -12.14 -27.97 -4.06
CA PHE A 87 -13.39 -28.74 -4.04
C PHE A 87 -14.63 -27.86 -3.89
N CYS A 88 -14.77 -27.14 -2.78
CA CYS A 88 -15.99 -26.39 -2.46
C CYS A 88 -15.97 -24.92 -2.88
N LYS A 89 -14.87 -24.45 -3.50
CA LYS A 89 -14.65 -23.07 -3.97
C LYS A 89 -14.76 -21.98 -2.91
N LYS A 90 -14.84 -22.29 -1.61
CA LYS A 90 -14.77 -21.30 -0.54
C LYS A 90 -13.42 -20.58 -0.50
N ILE A 91 -13.42 -19.31 -0.10
CA ILE A 91 -12.22 -18.50 0.12
C ILE A 91 -11.80 -18.64 1.59
N ARG A 92 -10.50 -18.86 1.84
CA ARG A 92 -9.96 -18.91 3.21
C ARG A 92 -9.65 -17.51 3.73
N VAL A 93 -10.28 -17.15 4.85
CA VAL A 93 -10.04 -15.90 5.58
C VAL A 93 -9.50 -16.27 6.96
N GLY A 94 -8.19 -16.16 7.14
CA GLY A 94 -7.51 -16.61 8.37
C GLY A 94 -7.64 -18.12 8.59
N LYS A 95 -8.42 -18.51 9.62
CA LYS A 95 -8.71 -19.92 9.94
C LYS A 95 -10.03 -20.43 9.35
N ASP A 96 -10.89 -19.53 8.90
CA ASP A 96 -12.24 -19.84 8.44
C ASP A 96 -12.34 -19.92 6.92
N TRP A 97 -13.43 -20.54 6.44
CA TRP A 97 -13.74 -20.70 5.02
C TRP A 97 -15.12 -20.11 4.72
N VAL A 98 -15.15 -19.05 3.91
CA VAL A 98 -16.37 -18.31 3.55
C VAL A 98 -16.73 -18.53 2.08
N GLN A 99 -18.02 -18.40 1.76
CA GLN A 99 -18.47 -18.45 0.36
C GLN A 99 -17.90 -17.27 -0.44
N ILE A 100 -17.66 -17.47 -1.73
CA ILE A 100 -17.08 -16.44 -2.60
C ILE A 100 -17.98 -15.20 -2.65
N GLU A 101 -19.29 -15.41 -2.78
CA GLU A 101 -20.30 -14.37 -2.87
C GLU A 101 -20.30 -13.51 -1.61
N ALA A 102 -20.30 -14.16 -0.44
CA ALA A 102 -20.21 -13.48 0.85
C ALA A 102 -18.92 -12.65 0.96
N TYR A 103 -17.78 -13.23 0.58
CA TYR A 103 -16.49 -12.56 0.60
C TYR A 103 -16.47 -11.32 -0.31
N ILE A 104 -16.94 -11.46 -1.56
CA ILE A 104 -16.93 -10.38 -2.55
C ILE A 104 -17.91 -9.26 -2.15
N SER A 105 -19.11 -9.59 -1.66
CA SER A 105 -20.08 -8.58 -1.20
C SER A 105 -19.58 -7.83 0.03
N GLU A 106 -18.80 -8.45 0.91
CA GLU A 106 -18.22 -7.77 2.08
C GLU A 106 -17.03 -6.87 1.69
N HIS A 107 -16.23 -7.28 0.69
CA HIS A 107 -14.97 -6.60 0.33
C HIS A 107 -15.08 -5.71 -0.92
N SER A 108 -16.25 -5.59 -1.53
CA SER A 108 -16.51 -4.76 -2.71
C SER A 108 -17.94 -4.23 -2.72
N ALA A 109 -18.26 -3.30 -3.62
CA ALA A 109 -19.62 -2.80 -3.81
C ALA A 109 -20.46 -3.69 -4.75
N ALA A 110 -20.08 -4.96 -4.93
CA ALA A 110 -20.76 -5.87 -5.84
C ALA A 110 -21.99 -6.52 -5.19
N GLU A 111 -23.12 -6.46 -5.90
CA GLU A 111 -24.35 -7.16 -5.54
C GLU A 111 -24.52 -8.40 -6.44
N PHE A 112 -24.95 -9.51 -5.85
CA PHE A 112 -25.21 -10.75 -6.58
C PHE A 112 -26.71 -10.96 -6.76
N SER A 113 -27.10 -11.28 -7.98
CA SER A 113 -28.41 -11.87 -8.29
C SER A 113 -28.24 -13.34 -8.66
N HIS A 114 -29.27 -14.14 -8.41
CA HIS A 114 -29.28 -15.55 -8.79
C HIS A 114 -30.07 -15.69 -10.09
N GLY A 115 -29.42 -16.20 -11.14
CA GLY A 115 -30.02 -16.41 -12.45
C GLY A 115 -29.54 -17.73 -13.06
N LEU A 116 -30.30 -18.26 -14.02
CA LEU A 116 -29.94 -19.44 -14.80
C LEU A 116 -29.39 -19.00 -16.15
N CYS A 117 -28.23 -19.51 -16.56
CA CYS A 117 -27.76 -19.31 -17.91
C CYS A 117 -28.59 -20.17 -18.90
N PRO A 118 -28.63 -19.84 -20.20
CA PRO A 118 -29.40 -20.60 -21.18
C PRO A 118 -29.03 -22.09 -21.25
N ALA A 119 -27.77 -22.44 -20.99
CA ALA A 119 -27.31 -23.82 -20.95
C ALA A 119 -27.94 -24.60 -19.79
N CYS A 120 -27.85 -24.07 -18.56
CA CYS A 120 -28.47 -24.69 -17.38
C CYS A 120 -30.00 -24.73 -17.48
N MET A 121 -30.62 -23.73 -18.10
CA MET A 121 -32.06 -23.72 -18.34
C MET A 121 -32.47 -24.85 -19.28
N LYS A 122 -31.74 -25.06 -20.38
CA LYS A 122 -31.99 -26.17 -21.30
C LYS A 122 -31.72 -27.53 -20.66
N GLU A 123 -30.66 -27.64 -19.87
CA GLU A 123 -30.27 -28.89 -19.23
C GLU A 123 -31.27 -29.34 -18.15
N HIS A 124 -31.71 -28.43 -17.28
CA HIS A 124 -32.58 -28.77 -16.15
C HIS A 124 -34.08 -28.61 -16.45
N TYR A 125 -34.45 -27.74 -17.38
CA TYR A 125 -35.84 -27.40 -17.66
C TYR A 125 -36.23 -27.52 -19.14
N GLY A 126 -35.30 -27.90 -20.02
CA GLY A 126 -35.56 -27.96 -21.47
C GLY A 126 -36.73 -28.86 -21.85
N GLU A 127 -36.91 -29.98 -21.15
CA GLU A 127 -38.04 -30.89 -21.41
C GLU A 127 -39.41 -30.29 -21.04
N PHE A 128 -39.46 -29.34 -20.10
CA PHE A 128 -40.69 -28.66 -19.67
C PHE A 128 -41.00 -27.41 -20.50
N LEU A 129 -40.00 -26.89 -21.21
CA LEU A 129 -40.11 -25.70 -22.06
C LEU A 129 -40.37 -26.07 -23.53
N ASP A 130 -40.32 -27.34 -23.89
CA ASP A 130 -40.60 -27.82 -25.24
C ASP A 130 -42.13 -27.84 -25.50
N GLU A 131 -42.63 -26.79 -26.15
CA GLU A 131 -44.07 -26.60 -26.45
C GLU A 131 -44.65 -27.68 -27.38
N ASN A 132 -43.81 -28.46 -28.05
CA ASN A 132 -44.20 -29.54 -28.98
C ASN A 132 -44.48 -30.89 -28.31
N LYS A 133 -44.44 -30.97 -26.97
CA LYS A 133 -44.69 -32.21 -26.20
C LYS A 133 -46.12 -32.35 -25.64
N LYS A 134 -47.08 -31.51 -26.07
CA LYS A 134 -48.50 -31.63 -25.70
C LYS A 134 -49.28 -32.54 -26.65
#